data_AF-A0A3M1DIU6-F1
#
_entry.id   AF-A0A3M1DIU6-F1
#
_cell.length_a   1.000
_cell.length_b   1.000
_cell.length_c   1.000
_cell.angle_alpha   90.00
_cell.angle_beta   90.00
_cell.angle_gamma   90.00
#
_symmetry.space_group_name_H-M   'P 1'
#
loop_
_entity.id
_entity.type
_entity.pdbx_description
1 polymer ?
#
loop_
_entity_poly.entity_id
_entity_poly.type
_entity_poly.pdbx_seq_one_letter_code
_entity_poly.pdbx_strand_id
1 'polypeptide(L)' 'FPAIDIGPSGTRKEELLVPRDELQKMWVLRKILSPMGTIDAMEFLLDKLRQTKNNAEFFEKMNQ' A
#
# COMPACT_ATOMS: atom_id res chain seq x y z
N PHE A 1 -14.38 5.85 -3.33
CA PHE A 1 -13.53 6.94 -2.81
C PHE A 1 -12.60 6.39 -1.74
N PRO A 2 -11.36 6.86 -1.66
CA PRO A 2 -10.70 7.76 -2.62
C PRO A 2 -10.53 7.10 -4.00
N ALA A 3 -10.33 7.90 -5.04
CA ALA A 3 -10.12 7.43 -6.43
C ALA A 3 -8.66 7.71 -6.83
N ILE A 4 -7.73 7.03 -6.16
CA ILE A 4 -6.29 7.20 -6.35
C ILE A 4 -5.80 6.10 -7.28
N ASP A 5 -5.02 6.48 -8.29
CA ASP A 5 -4.30 5.51 -9.11
C ASP A 5 -2.92 5.23 -8.49
N ILE A 6 -2.76 4.05 -7.88
CA ILE A 6 -1.57 3.69 -7.10
C ILE A 6 -0.35 3.45 -8.01
N GLY A 7 -0.57 2.95 -9.23
CA GLY A 7 0.49 2.63 -10.19
C GLY A 7 1.40 3.82 -10.50
N PRO A 8 0.87 4.94 -11.02
CA PRO A 8 1.63 6.15 -11.30
C PRO A 8 1.93 6.99 -10.06
N SER A 9 1.25 6.76 -8.92
CA SER A 9 1.48 7.51 -7.68
C SER A 9 2.78 7.11 -7.00
N GLY A 10 3.65 8.08 -6.71
CA GLY A 10 4.89 7.85 -5.96
C GLY A 10 5.60 9.14 -5.59
N THR A 11 6.52 9.06 -4.63
CA THR A 11 7.31 10.20 -4.15
C THR A 11 8.78 9.97 -4.46
N ARG A 12 9.46 10.98 -5.02
CA ARG A 12 10.91 10.91 -5.25
C ARG A 12 11.65 10.95 -3.90
N LYS A 13 12.68 10.11 -3.77
CA LYS A 13 13.50 9.98 -2.54
C LYS A 13 12.68 9.66 -1.29
N GLU A 14 11.69 8.78 -1.42
CA GLU A 14 10.83 8.38 -0.29
C GLU A 14 11.59 7.69 0.85
N GLU A 15 12.80 7.18 0.61
CA GLU A 15 13.71 6.65 1.64
C GLU A 15 14.17 7.69 2.67
N LEU A 16 14.02 8.98 2.38
CA LEU A 16 14.30 10.07 3.33
C LEU A 16 13.09 10.44 4.19
N LEU A 17 11.90 9.97 3.81
CA LEU A 17 10.62 10.33 4.45
C LEU A 17 10.06 9.19 5.29
N VAL A 18 10.36 7.95 4.93
CA VAL A 18 9.77 6.75 5.51
C VAL A 18 10.89 5.85 6.06
N PRO A 19 10.73 5.29 7.27
CA PRO A 19 11.64 4.28 7.80
C PRO A 19 11.86 3.11 6.83
N ARG A 20 13.07 2.54 6.84
CA ARG A 20 13.47 1.50 5.87
C ARG A 20 12.58 0.26 5.91
N ASP A 21 12.11 -0.13 7.08
CA ASP A 21 11.23 -1.27 7.29
C ASP A 21 9.82 -1.03 6.71
N GLU A 22 9.25 0.15 6.93
CA GLU A 22 7.98 0.53 6.31
C GLU A 22 8.10 0.65 4.79
N LEU A 23 9.21 1.22 4.29
CA LEU A 23 9.47 1.34 2.86
C LEU A 23 9.51 -0.04 2.17
N GLN A 24 10.11 -1.05 2.81
CA GLN A 24 10.10 -2.42 2.30
C GLN A 24 8.67 -2.99 2.21
N LYS A 25 7.83 -2.76 3.23
CA LYS A 25 6.43 -3.21 3.24
C LYS A 25 5.61 -2.52 2.15
N MET A 26 5.80 -1.21 1.97
CA MET A 26 5.18 -0.44 0.88
C MET A 26 5.58 -0.99 -0.49
N TRP A 27 6.84 -1.39 -0.67
CA TRP A 27 7.30 -1.97 -1.94
C TRP A 27 6.68 -3.33 -2.23
N VAL A 28 6.54 -4.19 -1.22
CA VAL A 28 5.83 -5.48 -1.33
C VAL A 28 4.37 -5.24 -1.70
N LEU A 29 3.69 -4.31 -1.02
CA LEU A 29 2.31 -3.94 -1.34
C LEU A 29 2.18 -3.49 -2.81
N ARG A 30 3.06 -2.60 -3.28
CA ARG A 30 3.06 -2.14 -4.68
C ARG A 30 3.25 -3.29 -5.67
N LYS A 31 4.08 -4.28 -5.37
CA LYS A 31 4.24 -5.46 -6.22
C LYS A 31 2.97 -6.32 -6.30
N ILE A 32 2.25 -6.47 -5.18
CA ILE A 32 0.98 -7.20 -5.15
C ILE A 32 -0.09 -6.48 -5.97
N LEU A 33 -0.11 -5.14 -5.92
CA LEU A 33 -1.08 -4.32 -6.62
C LEU A 33 -0.75 -4.12 -8.12
N SER A 34 0.53 -4.19 -8.51
CA SER A 34 0.98 -3.93 -9.88
C SER A 34 0.32 -4.77 -10.99
N PRO A 35 0.01 -6.07 -10.82
CA PRO A 35 -0.70 -6.84 -11.85
C PRO A 35 -2.21 -6.60 -11.88
N MET A 36 -2.77 -5.92 -10.87
CA MET A 36 -4.20 -5.62 -10.79
C MET A 36 -4.55 -4.40 -11.64
N GLY A 37 -5.78 -4.34 -12.16
CA GLY A 37 -6.30 -3.10 -12.75
C GLY A 37 -6.47 -2.02 -11.68
N THR A 38 -6.44 -0.73 -12.06
CA THR A 38 -6.54 0.39 -11.12
C THR A 38 -7.75 0.30 -10.18
N ILE A 39 -8.89 -0.18 -10.68
CA ILE A 39 -10.13 -0.37 -9.90
C ILE A 39 -9.94 -1.50 -8.89
N ASP A 40 -9.59 -2.70 -9.36
CA ASP A 40 -9.40 -3.89 -8.53
C ASP A 40 -8.34 -3.66 -7.45
N ALA A 41 -7.24 -2.97 -7.79
CA ALA A 41 -6.19 -2.61 -6.85
C ALA A 41 -6.71 -1.72 -5.71
N MET A 42 -7.54 -0.73 -6.05
CA MET A 42 -8.14 0.15 -5.04
C MET A 42 -9.18 -0.56 -4.19
N GLU A 43 -10.02 -1.41 -4.77
CA GLU A 43 -10.99 -2.21 -4.02
C GLU A 43 -10.29 -3.16 -3.06
N PHE A 44 -9.28 -3.89 -3.55
CA PHE A 44 -8.46 -4.78 -2.73
C PHE A 44 -7.79 -4.04 -1.57
N LEU A 45 -7.16 -2.88 -1.84
CA LEU A 45 -6.49 -2.10 -0.80
C LEU A 45 -7.50 -1.62 0.25
N LEU A 46 -8.66 -1.10 -0.17
CA LEU A 46 -9.69 -0.63 0.74
C LEU A 46 -10.25 -1.75 1.62
N ASP A 47 -10.48 -2.93 1.05
CA ASP A 47 -10.98 -4.07 1.80
C ASP A 47 -10.02 -4.54 2.88
N LYS A 48 -8.70 -4.45 2.64
CA LYS A 48 -7.70 -4.76 3.67
C LYS A 48 -7.58 -3.66 4.71
N LEU A 49 -7.53 -2.39 4.31
CA LEU A 49 -7.44 -1.26 5.24
C LEU A 49 -8.64 -1.20 6.20
N ARG A 50 -9.85 -1.52 5.73
CA ARG A 50 -11.07 -1.57 6.54
C ARG A 50 -11.03 -2.58 7.69
N GLN A 51 -10.16 -3.59 7.61
CA GLN A 51 -10.01 -4.61 8.65
C GLN A 51 -9.05 -4.22 9.77
N THR A 52 -8.52 -2.99 9.73
CA THR A 52 -7.52 -2.47 10.67
C THR A 52 -7.85 -1.05 11.06
N LYS A 53 -7.44 -0.65 12.27
CA LYS A 53 -7.70 0.70 12.76
C LYS A 53 -6.70 1.71 12.23
N ASN A 54 -5.48 1.28 11.93
CA ASN A 54 -4.38 2.13 11.51
C ASN A 54 -3.42 1.38 10.56
N ASN A 55 -2.51 2.12 9.92
CA ASN A 55 -1.57 1.57 8.94
C ASN A 55 -0.53 0.63 9.56
N ALA A 56 -0.18 0.81 10.84
CA ALA A 56 0.77 -0.07 11.52
C ALA A 56 0.19 -1.49 11.66
N GLU A 57 -1.06 -1.60 12.15
CA GLU A 57 -1.80 -2.87 12.22
C GLU A 57 -1.97 -3.52 10.83
N PHE A 58 -2.24 -2.71 9.79
CA PHE A 58 -2.34 -3.20 8.42
C PHE A 58 -1.03 -3.85 7.95
N PHE A 59 0.09 -3.18 8.19
CA PHE A 59 1.41 -3.67 7.83
C PHE A 59 1.85 -4.89 8.64
N GLU A 60 1.40 -5.03 9.88
CA GLU A 60 1.62 -6.24 10.68
C GLU A 60 0.82 -7.43 10.14
N LYS A 61 -0.44 -7.23 9.76
CA LYS A 61 -1.29 -8.28 9.16
C LYS A 61 -0.81 -8.74 7.79
N MET A 62 -0.11 -7.91 7.04
CA MET A 62 0.51 -8.27 5.76
C MET A 62 1.70 -9.23 5.90
N ASN A 63 2.32 -9.29 7.08
CA ASN A 63 3.48 -10.15 7.36
C ASN A 63 3.07 -11.54 7.89
N GLN A 64 1.78 -11.78 8.09
CA GLN A 64 1.21 -13.10 8.43
C GLN A 64 0.68 -13.78 7.17
#